data_AF-A0A847ZXU9-F1
#
_entry.id   AF-A0A847ZXU9-F1
#
_cell.length_a   1.000
_cell.length_b   1.000
_cell.length_c   1.000
_cell.angle_alpha   90.00
_cell.angle_beta   90.00
_cell.angle_gamma   90.00
#
_symmetry.space_group_name_H-M   'P 1'
#
loop_
_entity.id
_entity.type
_entity.pdbx_description
1 polymer ?
#
loop_
_entity_poly.entity_id
_entity_poly.type
_entity_poly.pdbx_seq_one_letter_code
_entity_poly.pdbx_strand_id
1 'polypeptide(L)'
;MTETPNRWRRFADWDERPLRLDKFAAEDWKNGFAAFSSPADPKAGVSVKGGRVISMDGVLERDFDMIDRFIADYHLDSDIAHESMAMDSGEIARMLVDMHVPRERLVRIAHGLTPAKLADVVSRLNALEIAFAYSKMRARKTPGNQGHVTNAKDDPLQLAADAATAVALGFDEVETTMRVARNAWSNAVACAVGAAVGRWGTLFQCSSEEAEELQIGMAGFTSYAETVSVYGTEKSFVDGDDTPWSKAFLAAAYASRGIKMRCTSGAGSELLMGFHESKSLLYLEARCLCLQRGMGVQGTQNGGIDGAPVTATVPGGMRELMAENLLAVWLDLECASGNDARATESEIRVGAKIMPYLIAGSDLICSGFGSILKYDNSFNPSLLNGEELEDYLVLQRDFEADGGLTPLSEGRSLDVRERGIDALSAVYEELGLATATAAMKASVLVASGSDETTSFTPRDVSVISEAIKARGITVIDVITALAKRGYREEAENLLNV
;
A
#
# COMPACT_ATOMS: atom_id res chain seq x y z
N MET A 1 -48.34 0.02 16.87
CA MET A 1 -47.82 1.03 15.93
C MET A 1 -47.27 2.16 16.79
N THR A 2 -45.98 2.09 17.11
CA THR A 2 -45.30 3.18 17.83
C THR A 2 -45.20 4.36 16.88
N GLU A 3 -45.79 5.50 17.27
CA GLU A 3 -45.73 6.75 16.53
C GLU A 3 -44.27 7.12 16.27
N THR A 4 -43.82 6.92 15.03
CA THR A 4 -42.64 7.63 14.53
C THR A 4 -43.00 9.12 14.66
N PRO A 5 -42.27 9.93 15.43
CA PRO A 5 -42.60 11.35 15.62
C PRO A 5 -42.72 12.04 14.25
N ASN A 6 -43.44 13.17 14.18
CA ASN A 6 -43.57 14.02 12.99
C ASN A 6 -42.20 14.48 12.46
N ARG A 7 -41.47 13.56 11.83
CA ARG A 7 -40.12 13.76 11.32
C ARG A 7 -40.27 14.28 9.91
N TRP A 8 -39.56 15.36 9.62
CA TRP A 8 -39.45 15.86 8.26
C TRP A 8 -38.90 14.75 7.35
N ARG A 9 -39.66 14.36 6.33
CA ARG A 9 -39.35 13.20 5.48
C ARG A 9 -37.96 13.24 4.84
N ARG A 10 -37.39 14.42 4.62
CA ARG A 10 -36.01 14.57 4.12
C ARG A 10 -34.97 13.87 5.00
N PHE A 11 -35.18 13.80 6.30
CA PHE A 11 -34.27 13.06 7.18
C PHE A 11 -34.38 11.54 7.00
N ALA A 12 -35.52 11.01 6.54
CA ALA A 12 -35.62 9.61 6.14
C ALA A 12 -34.84 9.37 4.84
N ASP A 13 -35.00 10.25 3.84
CA ASP A 13 -34.21 10.18 2.59
C ASP A 13 -32.70 10.18 2.88
N TRP A 14 -32.24 11.00 3.84
CA TRP A 14 -30.83 11.04 4.24
C TRP A 14 -30.38 9.83 5.05
N ASP A 15 -31.28 9.17 5.76
CA ASP A 15 -30.95 7.96 6.53
C ASP A 15 -30.76 6.74 5.63
N GLU A 16 -31.36 6.75 4.44
CA GLU A 16 -31.23 5.71 3.42
C GLU A 16 -29.96 5.86 2.54
N ARG A 17 -29.24 7.00 2.63
CA ARG A 17 -28.01 7.21 1.85
C ARG A 17 -26.85 6.35 2.38
N PRO A 18 -25.98 5.80 1.49
CA PRO A 18 -24.83 4.98 1.89
C PRO A 18 -23.88 5.65 2.91
N LEU A 19 -23.75 6.98 2.88
CA LEU A 19 -22.98 7.77 3.85
C LEU A 19 -23.32 7.45 5.32
N ARG A 20 -24.53 6.95 5.62
CA ARG A 20 -24.97 6.61 6.98
C ARG A 20 -24.35 5.33 7.53
N LEU A 21 -23.76 4.52 6.66
CA LEU A 21 -22.99 3.34 7.07
C LEU A 21 -21.64 3.77 7.63
N ASP A 22 -21.06 4.87 7.13
CA ASP A 22 -19.86 5.48 7.68
C ASP A 22 -20.07 5.89 9.15
N LYS A 23 -19.06 5.61 9.99
CA LYS A 23 -19.04 6.02 11.40
C LYS A 23 -18.08 7.19 11.54
N PHE A 24 -18.58 8.33 12.02
CA PHE A 24 -17.76 9.51 12.26
C PHE A 24 -17.48 9.66 13.75
N ALA A 25 -16.21 9.80 14.10
CA ALA A 25 -15.78 10.02 15.47
C ALA A 25 -15.83 11.52 15.80
N ALA A 26 -16.13 11.83 17.06
CA ALA A 26 -15.83 13.15 17.59
C ALA A 26 -14.30 13.26 17.79
N GLU A 27 -13.78 14.48 17.69
CA GLU A 27 -12.37 14.72 18.02
C GLU A 27 -12.14 14.46 19.52
N ASP A 28 -11.14 13.64 19.83
CA ASP A 28 -10.77 13.25 21.18
C ASP A 28 -9.29 12.89 21.24
N TRP A 29 -8.44 13.92 21.30
CA TRP A 29 -6.99 13.78 21.31
C TRP A 29 -6.47 12.91 22.46
N LYS A 30 -7.16 12.86 23.60
CA LYS A 30 -6.75 12.02 24.75
C LYS A 30 -6.76 10.55 24.37
N ASN A 31 -7.67 10.15 23.49
CA ASN A 31 -7.82 8.81 22.94
C ASN A 31 -7.31 8.72 21.49
N GLY A 32 -6.45 9.65 21.05
CA GLY A 32 -5.78 9.58 19.74
C GLY A 32 -6.62 9.98 18.52
N PHE A 33 -7.88 10.38 18.71
CA PHE A 33 -8.75 10.87 17.63
C PHE A 33 -8.43 12.35 17.31
N ALA A 34 -7.24 12.60 16.77
CA ALA A 34 -6.78 13.91 16.32
C ALA A 34 -5.93 13.78 15.05
N ALA A 35 -6.39 14.31 13.92
CA ALA A 35 -5.71 14.11 12.64
C ALA A 35 -4.37 14.87 12.55
N PHE A 36 -4.39 16.20 12.72
CA PHE A 36 -3.22 17.05 12.44
C PHE A 36 -2.49 17.57 13.67
N SER A 37 -3.19 17.70 14.80
CA SER A 37 -2.62 18.35 15.98
C SER A 37 -3.28 17.82 17.25
N SER A 38 -2.46 17.37 18.17
CA SER A 38 -2.84 17.04 19.54
C SER A 38 -2.10 17.96 20.51
N PRO A 39 -2.72 18.37 21.63
CA PRO A 39 -2.01 18.99 22.75
C PRO A 39 -0.86 18.13 23.31
N ALA A 40 -0.84 16.82 23.04
CA ALA A 40 0.25 15.92 23.43
C ALA A 40 1.35 15.79 22.36
N ASP A 41 1.17 16.37 21.17
CA ASP A 41 2.24 16.40 20.17
C ASP A 41 3.40 17.25 20.68
N PRO A 42 4.65 16.83 20.46
CA PRO A 42 5.78 17.58 20.92
C PRO A 42 5.95 18.88 20.14
N LYS A 43 6.54 19.88 20.80
CA LYS A 43 6.98 21.10 20.12
C LYS A 43 8.23 20.80 19.29
N ALA A 44 8.18 21.13 18.01
CA ALA A 44 9.31 21.02 17.10
C ALA A 44 10.58 21.68 17.65
N GLY A 45 11.70 20.96 17.63
CA GLY A 45 13.00 21.47 18.06
C GLY A 45 14.14 20.48 17.88
N VAL A 46 15.35 20.98 17.70
CA VAL A 46 16.56 20.15 17.61
C VAL A 46 17.73 20.82 18.33
N SER A 47 18.59 20.03 18.96
CA SER A 47 19.91 20.49 19.41
C SER A 47 20.97 19.50 18.96
N VAL A 48 22.01 20.00 18.30
CA VAL A 48 23.14 19.20 17.82
C VAL A 48 24.41 19.61 18.56
N LYS A 49 25.21 18.64 18.99
CA LYS A 49 26.53 18.88 19.60
C LYS A 49 27.55 17.91 19.00
N GLY A 50 28.54 18.46 18.28
CA GLY A 50 29.60 17.67 17.66
C GLY A 50 29.08 16.67 16.62
N GLY A 51 28.12 17.08 15.78
CA GLY A 51 27.49 16.23 14.76
C GLY A 51 26.45 15.24 15.30
N ARG A 52 26.22 15.19 16.63
CA ARG A 52 25.27 14.29 17.26
C ARG A 52 24.03 15.05 17.75
N VAL A 53 22.85 14.53 17.44
CA VAL A 53 21.58 15.06 17.97
C VAL A 53 21.48 14.72 19.46
N ILE A 54 21.41 15.75 20.31
CA ILE A 54 21.31 15.62 21.78
C ILE A 54 19.90 15.91 22.33
N SER A 55 19.03 16.48 21.49
CA SER A 55 17.59 16.57 21.72
C SER A 55 16.83 16.72 20.40
N MET A 56 15.64 16.15 20.36
CA MET A 56 14.73 16.18 19.21
C MET A 56 13.30 16.32 19.74
N ASP A 57 12.53 17.26 19.19
CA ASP A 57 11.11 17.49 19.49
C ASP A 57 10.82 17.56 21.00
N GLY A 58 11.68 18.28 21.73
CA GLY A 58 11.55 18.47 23.18
C GLY A 58 11.95 17.26 24.04
N VAL A 59 12.33 16.13 23.42
CA VAL A 59 12.86 14.94 24.10
C VAL A 59 14.38 15.02 24.15
N LEU A 60 14.97 14.76 25.32
CA LEU A 60 16.42 14.72 25.49
C LEU A 60 16.96 13.35 25.08
N GLU A 61 18.20 13.29 24.61
CA GLU A 61 18.82 12.04 24.14
C GLU A 61 18.75 10.88 25.13
N ARG A 62 18.84 11.15 26.44
CA ARG A 62 18.75 10.12 27.49
C ARG A 62 17.35 9.52 27.67
N ASP A 63 16.34 10.22 27.15
CA ASP A 63 14.92 9.91 27.26
C ASP A 63 14.35 9.47 25.89
N PHE A 64 15.20 9.33 24.86
CA PHE A 64 14.81 8.79 23.56
C PHE A 64 14.34 7.35 23.69
N ASP A 65 13.22 7.09 23.04
CA ASP A 65 12.75 5.74 22.76
C ASP A 65 13.53 5.15 21.54
N MET A 66 13.25 3.89 21.17
CA MET A 66 13.89 3.24 20.02
C MET A 66 13.71 4.02 18.71
N ILE A 67 12.56 4.69 18.52
CA ILE A 67 12.22 5.43 17.31
C ILE A 67 12.99 6.74 17.27
N ASP A 68 12.96 7.51 18.36
CA ASP A 68 13.69 8.76 18.50
C ASP A 68 15.18 8.54 18.30
N ARG A 69 15.72 7.49 18.91
CA ARG A 69 17.13 7.11 18.78
C ARG A 69 17.49 6.82 17.33
N PHE A 70 16.64 6.07 16.61
CA PHE A 70 16.89 5.70 15.23
C PHE A 70 16.81 6.93 14.29
N ILE A 71 15.79 7.77 14.44
CA ILE A 71 15.64 9.00 13.64
C ILE A 71 16.83 9.95 13.90
N ALA A 72 17.22 10.13 15.15
CA ALA A 72 18.33 10.99 15.54
C ALA A 72 19.68 10.53 14.96
N ASP A 73 19.90 9.23 14.84
CA ASP A 73 21.17 8.65 14.39
C ASP A 73 21.24 8.46 12.86
N TYR A 74 20.13 8.14 12.20
CA TYR A 74 20.14 7.69 10.80
C TYR A 74 19.35 8.57 9.83
N HIS A 75 18.39 9.37 10.32
CA HIS A 75 17.61 10.25 9.46
C HIS A 75 18.18 11.68 9.44
N LEU A 76 18.20 12.36 10.59
CA LEU A 76 18.43 13.81 10.62
C LEU A 76 19.81 14.20 10.09
N ASP A 77 19.84 15.03 9.04
CA ASP A 77 21.08 15.59 8.53
C ASP A 77 21.54 16.73 9.45
N SER A 78 22.54 16.41 10.28
CA SER A 78 23.05 17.32 11.31
C SER A 78 23.70 18.59 10.75
N ASP A 79 24.17 18.57 9.48
CA ASP A 79 24.85 19.71 8.86
C ASP A 79 23.85 20.82 8.48
N ILE A 80 22.60 20.45 8.21
CA ILE A 80 21.54 21.39 7.78
C ILE A 80 20.41 21.52 8.80
N ALA A 81 20.33 20.66 9.82
CA ALA A 81 19.25 20.66 10.79
C ALA A 81 19.02 22.03 11.46
N HIS A 82 20.09 22.73 11.82
CA HIS A 82 19.97 24.07 12.41
C HIS A 82 19.42 25.11 11.43
N GLU A 83 19.81 25.06 10.15
CA GLU A 83 19.32 25.95 9.10
C GLU A 83 17.83 25.69 8.83
N SER A 84 17.48 24.43 8.56
CA SER A 84 16.12 24.01 8.23
C SER A 84 15.13 24.25 9.38
N MET A 85 15.51 23.90 10.62
CA MET A 85 14.63 24.06 11.79
C MET A 85 14.39 25.51 12.18
N ALA A 86 15.29 26.44 11.81
CA ALA A 86 15.13 27.86 12.07
C ALA A 86 14.14 28.55 11.11
N MET A 87 13.82 27.95 9.97
CA MET A 87 12.87 28.49 9.01
C MET A 87 11.44 28.50 9.59
N ASP A 88 10.65 29.51 9.24
CA ASP A 88 9.23 29.54 9.57
C ASP A 88 8.49 28.43 8.82
N SER A 89 7.66 27.67 9.53
CA SER A 89 6.94 26.55 8.92
C SER A 89 5.94 27.03 7.86
N GLY A 90 5.37 28.23 8.00
CA GLY A 90 4.51 28.85 6.99
C GLY A 90 5.28 29.28 5.74
N GLU A 91 6.54 29.72 5.87
CA GLU A 91 7.41 29.98 4.74
C GLU A 91 7.75 28.68 3.98
N ILE A 92 8.10 27.59 4.68
CA ILE A 92 8.33 26.30 4.03
C ILE A 92 7.05 25.79 3.34
N ALA A 93 5.89 25.92 3.98
CA ALA A 93 4.61 25.54 3.38
C ALA A 93 4.34 26.30 2.08
N ARG A 94 4.62 27.62 2.01
CA ARG A 94 4.53 28.39 0.76
C ARG A 94 5.52 27.90 -0.29
N MET A 95 6.73 27.51 0.11
CA MET A 95 7.72 26.95 -0.82
C MET A 95 7.27 25.62 -1.44
N LEU A 96 6.52 24.79 -0.70
CA LEU A 96 5.96 23.53 -1.22
C LEU A 96 4.95 23.76 -2.36
N VAL A 97 4.26 24.90 -2.38
CA VAL A 97 3.32 25.27 -3.46
C VAL A 97 3.86 26.31 -4.45
N ASP A 98 5.11 26.74 -4.29
CA ASP A 98 5.76 27.65 -5.23
C ASP A 98 6.43 26.87 -6.37
N MET A 99 5.97 27.10 -7.60
CA MET A 99 6.50 26.47 -8.82
C MET A 99 7.94 26.91 -9.18
N HIS A 100 8.43 27.99 -8.59
CA HIS A 100 9.80 28.48 -8.78
C HIS A 100 10.80 27.86 -7.78
N VAL A 101 10.31 27.16 -6.74
CA VAL A 101 11.18 26.46 -5.81
C VAL A 101 11.41 25.04 -6.32
N PRO A 102 12.67 24.68 -6.66
CA PRO A 102 12.97 23.35 -7.19
C PRO A 102 12.84 22.26 -6.12
N ARG A 103 12.47 21.05 -6.56
CA ARG A 103 12.26 19.87 -5.71
C ARG A 103 13.47 19.58 -4.83
N GLU A 104 14.68 19.68 -5.38
CA GLU A 104 15.95 19.38 -4.71
C GLU A 104 16.16 20.29 -3.49
N ARG A 105 15.74 21.56 -3.58
CA ARG A 105 15.82 22.48 -2.44
C ARG A 105 14.85 22.08 -1.33
N LEU A 106 13.65 21.63 -1.69
CA LEU A 106 12.64 21.19 -0.73
C LEU A 106 13.07 19.91 -0.03
N VAL A 107 13.60 18.93 -0.78
CA VAL A 107 14.16 17.69 -0.23
C VAL A 107 15.32 17.99 0.73
N ARG A 108 16.27 18.86 0.36
CA ARG A 108 17.35 19.29 1.26
C ARG A 108 16.76 19.86 2.55
N ILE A 109 15.77 20.74 2.48
CA ILE A 109 15.15 21.30 3.69
C ILE A 109 14.59 20.17 4.57
N ALA A 110 13.79 19.26 3.99
CA ALA A 110 13.13 18.17 4.71
C ALA A 110 14.11 17.30 5.52
N HIS A 111 15.29 17.01 4.96
CA HIS A 111 16.30 16.18 5.61
C HIS A 111 16.87 16.78 6.91
N GLY A 112 16.72 18.10 7.10
CA GLY A 112 17.08 18.78 8.35
C GLY A 112 15.90 19.00 9.30
N LEU A 113 14.68 18.62 8.94
CA LEU A 113 13.49 18.84 9.77
C LEU A 113 13.21 17.60 10.62
N THR A 114 12.77 17.85 11.86
CA THR A 114 12.29 16.80 12.76
C THR A 114 10.86 16.35 12.39
N PRO A 115 10.40 15.18 12.85
CA PRO A 115 9.02 14.73 12.63
C PRO A 115 7.95 15.78 12.99
N ALA A 116 8.06 16.42 14.16
CA ALA A 116 7.09 17.45 14.55
C ALA A 116 7.12 18.68 13.64
N LYS A 117 8.30 19.06 13.12
CA LYS A 117 8.43 20.20 12.22
C LYS A 117 7.86 19.90 10.83
N LEU A 118 8.09 18.69 10.32
CA LEU A 118 7.50 18.19 9.09
C LEU A 118 5.96 18.22 9.15
N ALA A 119 5.39 17.65 10.23
CA ALA A 119 3.95 17.66 10.46
C ALA A 119 3.38 19.09 10.58
N ASP A 120 4.05 19.98 11.34
CA ASP A 120 3.63 21.39 11.46
C ASP A 120 3.63 22.13 10.12
N VAL A 121 4.62 21.90 9.25
CA VAL A 121 4.65 22.51 7.91
C VAL A 121 3.45 22.05 7.07
N VAL A 122 3.22 20.74 6.95
CA VAL A 122 2.16 20.22 6.09
C VAL A 122 0.76 20.55 6.65
N SER A 123 0.61 20.64 7.97
CA SER A 123 -0.66 21.03 8.61
C SER A 123 -1.20 22.40 8.17
N ARG A 124 -0.33 23.27 7.66
CA ARG A 124 -0.65 24.64 7.19
C ARG A 124 -1.25 24.67 5.80
N LEU A 125 -1.20 23.54 5.08
CA LEU A 125 -1.73 23.41 3.74
C LEU A 125 -3.18 22.92 3.78
N ASN A 126 -4.00 23.44 2.88
CA ASN A 126 -5.30 22.85 2.58
C ASN A 126 -5.15 21.68 1.58
N ALA A 127 -6.22 20.92 1.35
CA ALA A 127 -6.17 19.72 0.51
C ALA A 127 -5.73 19.99 -0.94
N LEU A 128 -6.10 21.13 -1.52
CA LEU A 128 -5.68 21.51 -2.88
C LEU A 128 -4.17 21.83 -2.91
N GLU A 129 -3.69 22.56 -1.91
CA GLU A 129 -2.27 22.87 -1.76
C GLU A 129 -1.43 21.60 -1.56
N ILE A 130 -1.93 20.64 -0.78
CA ILE A 130 -1.30 19.33 -0.60
C ILE A 130 -1.20 18.58 -1.93
N ALA A 131 -2.30 18.48 -2.69
CA ALA A 131 -2.31 17.81 -3.99
C ALA A 131 -1.34 18.46 -4.99
N PHE A 132 -1.30 19.80 -5.02
CA PHE A 132 -0.36 20.53 -5.86
C PHE A 132 1.10 20.26 -5.45
N ALA A 133 1.40 20.39 -4.15
CA ALA A 133 2.74 20.11 -3.63
C ALA A 133 3.16 18.67 -3.93
N TYR A 134 2.25 17.71 -3.77
CA TYR A 134 2.50 16.30 -4.07
C TYR A 134 2.90 16.10 -5.54
N SER A 135 2.15 16.70 -6.48
CA SER A 135 2.47 16.62 -7.92
C SER A 135 3.87 17.13 -8.26
N LYS A 136 4.37 18.10 -7.50
CA LYS A 136 5.72 18.66 -7.66
C LYS A 136 6.80 17.77 -7.01
N MET A 137 6.45 17.11 -5.90
CA MET A 137 7.40 16.37 -5.08
C MET A 137 7.52 14.89 -5.43
N ARG A 138 6.55 14.30 -6.13
CA ARG A 138 6.59 12.88 -6.56
C ARG A 138 7.92 12.53 -7.24
N ALA A 139 8.46 11.36 -6.95
CA ALA A 139 9.79 10.96 -7.42
C ALA A 139 9.76 10.56 -8.90
N ARG A 140 8.74 9.78 -9.30
CA ARG A 140 8.56 9.29 -10.67
C ARG A 140 7.75 10.28 -11.51
N LYS A 141 8.25 10.51 -12.73
CA LYS A 141 7.57 11.40 -13.69
C LYS A 141 6.25 10.81 -14.17
N THR A 142 6.26 9.54 -14.57
CA THR A 142 5.07 8.81 -15.05
C THR A 142 4.40 8.14 -13.85
N PRO A 143 3.11 8.41 -13.60
CA PRO A 143 2.37 7.70 -12.57
C PRO A 143 2.27 6.21 -12.86
N GLY A 144 2.22 5.39 -11.82
CA GLY A 144 1.89 3.97 -11.92
C GLY A 144 0.64 3.62 -11.13
N ASN A 145 0.27 2.34 -11.15
CA ASN A 145 -0.84 1.83 -10.37
C ASN A 145 -0.58 0.37 -9.94
N GLN A 146 -1.04 -0.01 -8.75
CA GLN A 146 -0.92 -1.35 -8.21
C GLN A 146 -2.30 -1.98 -7.99
N GLY A 147 -2.41 -3.27 -8.32
CA GLY A 147 -3.66 -4.04 -8.22
C GLY A 147 -3.59 -5.18 -7.20
N HIS A 148 -4.58 -5.27 -6.32
CA HIS A 148 -4.82 -6.47 -5.51
C HIS A 148 -5.44 -7.57 -6.38
N VAL A 149 -4.89 -8.77 -6.23
CA VAL A 149 -5.38 -10.02 -6.82
C VAL A 149 -5.47 -11.06 -5.70
N THR A 150 -6.68 -11.27 -5.21
CA THR A 150 -6.99 -12.28 -4.20
C THR A 150 -8.34 -12.91 -4.50
N ASN A 151 -8.71 -13.97 -3.80
CA ASN A 151 -10.09 -14.45 -3.81
C ASN A 151 -10.46 -15.14 -2.50
N ALA A 152 -11.77 -15.30 -2.25
CA ALA A 152 -12.28 -15.82 -0.99
C ALA A 152 -11.88 -17.25 -0.65
N LYS A 153 -11.40 -18.01 -1.64
CA LYS A 153 -11.09 -19.44 -1.54
C LYS A 153 -9.58 -19.71 -1.55
N ASP A 154 -8.75 -18.68 -1.69
CA ASP A 154 -7.33 -18.79 -2.06
C ASP A 154 -7.13 -19.68 -3.31
N ASP A 155 -8.12 -19.75 -4.22
CA ASP A 155 -8.11 -20.64 -5.38
C ASP A 155 -7.02 -20.21 -6.37
N PRO A 156 -5.97 -21.02 -6.58
CA PRO A 156 -4.85 -20.63 -7.39
C PRO A 156 -5.20 -20.49 -8.87
N LEU A 157 -6.21 -21.21 -9.38
CA LEU A 157 -6.64 -21.02 -10.77
C LEU A 157 -7.24 -19.64 -10.99
N GLN A 158 -8.07 -19.17 -10.05
CA GLN A 158 -8.63 -17.84 -10.10
C GLN A 158 -7.54 -16.78 -9.91
N LEU A 159 -6.61 -16.97 -8.97
CA LEU A 159 -5.47 -16.07 -8.80
C LEU A 159 -4.65 -15.89 -10.08
N ALA A 160 -4.34 -16.97 -10.79
CA ALA A 160 -3.60 -16.88 -12.05
C ALA A 160 -4.40 -16.14 -13.15
N ALA A 161 -5.71 -16.38 -13.23
CA ALA A 161 -6.58 -15.70 -14.19
C ALA A 161 -6.70 -14.20 -13.91
N ASP A 162 -6.93 -13.84 -12.65
CA ASP A 162 -7.11 -12.47 -12.19
C ASP A 162 -5.79 -11.68 -12.26
N ALA A 163 -4.65 -12.32 -11.94
CA ALA A 163 -3.33 -11.71 -12.13
C ALA A 163 -3.04 -11.41 -13.61
N ALA A 164 -3.29 -12.36 -14.51
CA ALA A 164 -3.12 -12.14 -15.94
C ALA A 164 -4.03 -11.00 -16.45
N THR A 165 -5.25 -10.89 -15.93
CA THR A 165 -6.19 -9.82 -16.26
C THR A 165 -5.72 -8.47 -15.74
N ALA A 166 -5.27 -8.40 -14.48
CA ALA A 166 -4.74 -7.19 -13.87
C ALA A 166 -3.53 -6.66 -14.66
N VAL A 167 -2.58 -7.53 -15.00
CA VAL A 167 -1.42 -7.11 -15.80
C VAL A 167 -1.84 -6.63 -17.20
N ALA A 168 -2.82 -7.28 -17.83
CA ALA A 168 -3.34 -6.85 -19.13
C ALA A 168 -4.08 -5.51 -19.08
N LEU A 169 -4.67 -5.14 -17.94
CA LEU A 169 -5.29 -3.82 -17.71
C LEU A 169 -4.25 -2.70 -17.57
N GLY A 170 -3.01 -3.04 -17.19
CA GLY A 170 -1.90 -2.09 -17.13
C GLY A 170 -1.27 -1.90 -15.75
N PHE A 171 -1.71 -2.63 -14.72
CA PHE A 171 -1.11 -2.57 -13.39
C PHE A 171 0.42 -2.86 -13.47
N ASP A 172 1.21 -1.94 -12.92
CA ASP A 172 2.68 -2.03 -12.90
C ASP A 172 3.17 -2.93 -11.77
N GLU A 173 2.38 -3.00 -10.70
CA GLU A 173 2.61 -3.88 -9.57
C GLU A 173 1.32 -4.64 -9.24
N VAL A 174 1.45 -5.90 -8.84
CA VAL A 174 0.34 -6.75 -8.40
C VAL A 174 0.66 -7.32 -7.04
N GLU A 175 -0.33 -7.37 -6.17
CA GLU A 175 -0.21 -7.89 -4.81
C GLU A 175 -1.26 -8.95 -4.53
N THR A 176 -0.86 -10.00 -3.83
CA THR A 176 -1.77 -10.99 -3.27
C THR A 176 -1.55 -11.15 -1.78
N THR A 177 -2.55 -11.70 -1.10
CA THR A 177 -2.44 -12.27 0.24
C THR A 177 -3.38 -13.47 0.32
N MET A 178 -3.53 -14.05 1.50
CA MET A 178 -4.26 -15.29 1.72
C MET A 178 -5.23 -15.19 2.90
N ARG A 179 -6.39 -15.83 2.79
CA ARG A 179 -7.32 -15.98 3.93
C ARG A 179 -6.90 -17.07 4.88
N VAL A 180 -6.26 -18.10 4.37
CA VAL A 180 -5.67 -19.18 5.17
C VAL A 180 -4.16 -19.04 5.09
N ALA A 181 -3.51 -18.67 6.20
CA ALA A 181 -2.06 -18.41 6.25
C ALA A 181 -1.20 -19.49 5.56
N ARG A 182 -1.58 -20.77 5.69
CA ARG A 182 -0.88 -21.90 5.06
C ARG A 182 -0.91 -21.90 3.53
N ASN A 183 -1.71 -21.05 2.88
CA ASN A 183 -1.85 -21.01 1.43
C ASN A 183 -0.85 -20.07 0.74
N ALA A 184 -0.03 -19.33 1.50
CA ALA A 184 0.92 -18.31 1.01
C ALA A 184 1.74 -18.76 -0.22
N TRP A 185 2.38 -19.93 -0.14
CA TRP A 185 3.27 -20.42 -1.20
C TRP A 185 2.52 -20.79 -2.47
N SER A 186 1.31 -21.32 -2.35
CA SER A 186 0.46 -21.62 -3.50
C SER A 186 -0.02 -20.32 -4.18
N ASN A 187 -0.44 -19.33 -3.39
CA ASN A 187 -0.89 -18.04 -3.90
C ASN A 187 0.25 -17.30 -4.62
N ALA A 188 1.46 -17.29 -4.02
CA ALA A 188 2.65 -16.70 -4.63
C ALA A 188 2.98 -17.32 -5.98
N VAL A 189 3.00 -18.66 -6.08
CA VAL A 189 3.25 -19.35 -7.36
C VAL A 189 2.15 -19.04 -8.39
N ALA A 190 0.89 -19.05 -7.98
CA ALA A 190 -0.25 -18.81 -8.87
C ALA A 190 -0.21 -17.41 -9.49
N CYS A 191 -0.02 -16.38 -8.66
CA CYS A 191 0.05 -15.01 -9.15
C CYS A 191 1.35 -14.72 -9.90
N ALA A 192 2.50 -15.32 -9.53
CA ALA A 192 3.72 -15.20 -10.33
C ALA A 192 3.52 -15.72 -11.76
N VAL A 193 2.92 -16.91 -11.91
CA VAL A 193 2.60 -17.48 -13.23
C VAL A 193 1.58 -16.63 -13.97
N GLY A 194 0.52 -16.17 -13.30
CA GLY A 194 -0.51 -15.31 -13.91
C GLY A 194 0.04 -13.96 -14.37
N ALA A 195 0.84 -13.29 -13.54
CA ALA A 195 1.46 -12.00 -13.87
C ALA A 195 2.40 -12.11 -15.08
N ALA A 196 3.08 -13.24 -15.24
CA ALA A 196 3.96 -13.51 -16.38
C ALA A 196 3.23 -13.66 -17.72
N VAL A 197 1.90 -13.81 -17.74
CA VAL A 197 1.09 -13.89 -18.96
C VAL A 197 0.81 -12.51 -19.56
N GLY A 198 0.58 -11.50 -18.72
CA GLY A 198 0.04 -10.22 -19.20
C GLY A 198 1.07 -9.36 -19.93
N ARG A 199 2.18 -9.03 -19.25
CA ARG A 199 3.20 -8.08 -19.70
C ARG A 199 4.51 -8.32 -18.94
N TRP A 200 5.62 -8.42 -19.66
CA TRP A 200 6.95 -8.40 -19.03
C TRP A 200 7.18 -7.12 -18.22
N GLY A 201 7.83 -7.25 -17.06
CA GLY A 201 8.24 -6.14 -16.22
C GLY A 201 7.22 -5.69 -15.17
N THR A 202 6.02 -6.29 -15.13
CA THR A 202 5.10 -6.09 -13.99
C THR A 202 5.65 -6.80 -12.76
N LEU A 203 5.70 -6.09 -11.63
CA LEU A 203 6.21 -6.63 -10.38
C LEU A 203 5.11 -7.32 -9.59
N PHE A 204 5.47 -8.33 -8.82
CA PHE A 204 4.53 -9.14 -8.05
C PHE A 204 5.03 -9.38 -6.62
N GLN A 205 4.12 -9.28 -5.65
CA GLN A 205 4.35 -9.59 -4.24
C GLN A 205 3.25 -10.46 -3.61
N CYS A 206 3.58 -11.12 -2.50
CA CYS A 206 2.68 -11.94 -1.71
C CYS A 206 2.82 -11.58 -0.22
N SER A 207 1.94 -10.70 0.23
CA SER A 207 1.98 -10.09 1.56
C SER A 207 1.60 -11.09 2.64
N SER A 208 2.52 -11.33 3.57
CA SER A 208 2.40 -12.37 4.61
C SER A 208 3.20 -12.01 5.86
N GLU A 209 3.40 -12.96 6.78
CA GLU A 209 4.32 -12.74 7.89
C GLU A 209 5.74 -12.53 7.35
N GLU A 210 6.46 -11.57 7.90
CA GLU A 210 7.69 -10.98 7.35
C GLU A 210 8.80 -12.01 7.05
N ALA A 211 9.00 -13.00 7.93
CA ALA A 211 9.98 -14.06 7.70
C ALA A 211 9.53 -15.05 6.61
N GLU A 212 8.24 -15.40 6.55
CA GLU A 212 7.68 -16.21 5.47
C GLU A 212 7.70 -15.47 4.12
N GLU A 213 7.37 -14.18 4.10
CA GLU A 213 7.41 -13.35 2.89
C GLU A 213 8.83 -13.27 2.32
N LEU A 214 9.82 -13.07 3.18
CA LEU A 214 11.22 -13.10 2.76
C LEU A 214 11.63 -14.49 2.21
N GLN A 215 11.12 -15.59 2.78
CA GLN A 215 11.39 -16.93 2.26
C GLN A 215 10.78 -17.14 0.87
N ILE A 216 9.55 -16.65 0.65
CA ILE A 216 8.89 -16.67 -0.67
C ILE A 216 9.70 -15.86 -1.68
N GLY A 217 10.16 -14.67 -1.30
CA GLY A 217 11.05 -13.85 -2.12
C GLY A 217 12.38 -14.55 -2.43
N MET A 218 13.01 -15.20 -1.45
CA MET A 218 14.24 -15.99 -1.66
C MET A 218 14.04 -17.22 -2.55
N ALA A 219 12.83 -17.77 -2.61
CA ALA A 219 12.46 -18.83 -3.56
C ALA A 219 12.20 -18.29 -4.98
N GLY A 220 12.15 -16.96 -5.14
CA GLY A 220 11.96 -16.25 -6.41
C GLY A 220 10.50 -16.14 -6.85
N PHE A 221 9.53 -16.42 -5.97
CA PHE A 221 8.11 -16.37 -6.33
C PHE A 221 7.53 -14.94 -6.28
N THR A 222 8.26 -13.99 -5.73
CA THR A 222 7.91 -12.56 -5.76
C THR A 222 9.10 -11.76 -6.26
N SER A 223 8.83 -10.65 -6.95
CA SER A 223 9.86 -9.73 -7.46
C SER A 223 10.08 -8.52 -6.54
N TYR A 224 9.16 -8.28 -5.61
CA TYR A 224 9.29 -7.27 -4.56
C TYR A 224 8.51 -7.62 -3.29
N ALA A 225 8.67 -6.80 -2.26
CA ALA A 225 7.89 -6.80 -1.01
C ALA A 225 7.54 -5.36 -0.59
N GLU A 226 6.38 -5.14 0.01
CA GLU A 226 5.87 -3.81 0.38
C GLU A 226 5.39 -3.75 1.81
N THR A 227 4.68 -4.79 2.28
CA THR A 227 4.07 -4.86 3.61
C THR A 227 5.06 -5.01 4.76
N VAL A 228 6.30 -4.55 4.56
CA VAL A 228 7.38 -4.47 5.54
C VAL A 228 7.09 -3.33 6.52
N SER A 229 6.24 -3.64 7.52
CA SER A 229 5.50 -2.62 8.27
C SER A 229 6.35 -1.85 9.30
N VAL A 230 6.12 -0.55 9.47
CA VAL A 230 6.74 0.27 10.53
C VAL A 230 5.70 1.09 11.29
N TYR A 231 6.00 1.46 12.53
CA TYR A 231 5.04 2.13 13.42
C TYR A 231 5.65 3.32 14.16
N GLY A 232 4.79 4.27 14.54
CA GLY A 232 5.15 5.55 15.14
C GLY A 232 5.29 5.52 16.66
N THR A 233 5.03 4.40 17.33
CA THR A 233 5.29 4.21 18.77
C THR A 233 5.97 2.88 19.06
N GLU A 234 6.79 2.81 20.12
CA GLU A 234 7.51 1.58 20.48
C GLU A 234 6.57 0.40 20.74
N LYS A 235 5.43 0.65 21.39
CA LYS A 235 4.49 -0.42 21.72
C LYS A 235 3.82 -0.99 20.47
N SER A 236 3.45 -0.15 19.51
CA SER A 236 2.98 -0.63 18.22
C SER A 236 4.06 -1.40 17.48
N PHE A 237 5.32 -0.96 17.53
CA PHE A 237 6.42 -1.72 16.94
C PHE A 237 6.58 -3.11 17.54
N VAL A 238 6.58 -3.21 18.87
CA VAL A 238 6.70 -4.49 19.59
C VAL A 238 5.50 -5.40 19.33
N ASP A 239 4.29 -4.86 19.26
CA ASP A 239 3.08 -5.66 18.97
C ASP A 239 3.02 -6.06 17.49
N GLY A 240 3.64 -5.29 16.60
CA GLY A 240 3.98 -5.66 15.22
C GLY A 240 5.18 -6.60 15.09
N ASP A 241 5.67 -7.16 16.20
CA ASP A 241 6.79 -8.12 16.32
C ASP A 241 8.14 -7.63 15.77
N ASP A 242 8.40 -6.33 15.85
CA ASP A 242 9.58 -5.73 15.26
C ASP A 242 10.16 -4.55 16.04
N THR A 243 11.31 -4.08 15.58
CA THR A 243 12.00 -2.87 16.02
C THR A 243 12.49 -2.09 14.80
N PRO A 244 12.87 -0.81 14.94
CA PRO A 244 13.52 -0.09 13.85
C PRO A 244 14.76 -0.81 13.28
N TRP A 245 15.53 -1.52 14.11
CA TRP A 245 16.72 -2.25 13.65
C TRP A 245 16.40 -3.57 12.95
N SER A 246 15.39 -4.33 13.41
CA SER A 246 15.00 -5.56 12.71
C SER A 246 14.40 -5.24 11.35
N LYS A 247 13.59 -4.18 11.22
CA LYS A 247 13.10 -3.69 9.92
C LYS A 247 14.21 -3.18 9.01
N ALA A 248 15.15 -2.39 9.54
CA ALA A 248 16.32 -1.95 8.76
C ALA A 248 17.15 -3.16 8.26
N PHE A 249 17.33 -4.18 9.11
CA PHE A 249 18.01 -5.40 8.73
C PHE A 249 17.22 -6.20 7.68
N LEU A 250 15.90 -6.29 7.81
CA LEU A 250 15.02 -6.96 6.85
C LEU A 250 15.06 -6.26 5.48
N ALA A 251 15.00 -4.93 5.45
CA ALA A 251 15.18 -4.15 4.24
C ALA A 251 16.53 -4.45 3.56
N ALA A 252 17.62 -4.48 4.35
CA ALA A 252 18.93 -4.89 3.86
C ALA A 252 18.96 -6.37 3.40
N ALA A 253 18.17 -7.25 4.03
CA ALA A 253 18.05 -8.64 3.62
C ALA A 253 17.42 -8.77 2.23
N TYR A 254 16.30 -8.09 1.95
CA TYR A 254 15.73 -8.02 0.60
C TYR A 254 16.73 -7.44 -0.41
N ALA A 255 17.33 -6.29 -0.09
CA ALA A 255 18.29 -5.64 -0.97
C ALA A 255 19.52 -6.52 -1.29
N SER A 256 20.03 -7.27 -0.31
CA SER A 256 21.15 -8.20 -0.53
C SER A 256 20.83 -9.38 -1.46
N ARG A 257 19.55 -9.62 -1.74
CA ARG A 257 19.06 -10.62 -2.70
C ARG A 257 18.63 -9.98 -4.02
N GLY A 258 18.79 -8.67 -4.17
CA GLY A 258 18.37 -7.92 -5.36
C GLY A 258 16.85 -7.76 -5.47
N ILE A 259 16.11 -7.97 -4.38
CA ILE A 259 14.65 -7.88 -4.37
C ILE A 259 14.28 -6.44 -4.04
N LYS A 260 13.45 -5.80 -4.89
CA LYS A 260 12.90 -4.47 -4.58
C LYS A 260 12.08 -4.58 -3.31
N MET A 261 12.15 -3.58 -2.44
CA MET A 261 11.19 -3.49 -1.36
C MET A 261 10.84 -2.05 -1.03
N ARG A 262 9.73 -1.89 -0.33
CA ARG A 262 9.40 -0.67 0.40
C ARG A 262 8.82 -1.05 1.75
N CYS A 263 8.73 -0.08 2.65
CA CYS A 263 8.05 -0.26 3.92
C CYS A 263 6.59 0.18 3.82
N THR A 264 5.75 -0.31 4.73
CA THR A 264 4.38 0.17 4.88
C THR A 264 4.21 0.89 6.21
N SER A 265 3.59 2.06 6.17
CA SER A 265 3.07 2.77 7.35
C SER A 265 1.70 3.36 7.02
N GLY A 266 1.13 4.14 7.93
CA GLY A 266 -0.18 4.71 7.67
C GLY A 266 -0.82 5.27 8.93
N ALA A 267 -1.38 6.46 8.79
CA ALA A 267 -2.18 7.07 9.83
C ALA A 267 -3.31 6.15 10.31
N GLY A 268 -3.43 6.04 11.63
CA GLY A 268 -4.48 5.27 12.28
C GLY A 268 -4.03 3.89 12.76
N SER A 269 -2.85 3.41 12.37
CA SER A 269 -2.31 2.13 12.84
C SER A 269 -2.15 2.09 14.36
N GLU A 270 -1.49 3.08 14.98
CA GLU A 270 -1.29 3.11 16.44
C GLU A 270 -2.60 3.38 17.20
N LEU A 271 -3.55 4.06 16.56
CA LEU A 271 -4.90 4.24 17.10
C LEU A 271 -5.65 2.90 17.14
N LEU A 272 -5.60 2.13 16.06
CA LEU A 272 -6.24 0.81 15.97
C LEU A 272 -5.59 -0.21 16.91
N MET A 273 -4.26 -0.16 17.05
CA MET A 273 -3.50 -1.01 17.97
C MET A 273 -3.62 -0.55 19.45
N GLY A 274 -4.16 0.64 19.71
CA GLY A 274 -4.37 1.16 21.07
C GLY A 274 -3.12 1.76 21.73
N PHE A 275 -2.08 2.07 20.95
CA PHE A 275 -0.80 2.61 21.42
C PHE A 275 -0.48 3.99 20.85
N HIS A 276 -1.48 4.84 20.67
CA HIS A 276 -1.38 6.17 20.05
C HIS A 276 -0.72 7.26 20.92
N GLU A 277 -0.45 7.01 22.20
CA GLU A 277 0.21 7.96 23.13
C GLU A 277 -0.40 9.38 23.19
N SER A 278 -1.71 9.46 22.94
CA SER A 278 -2.50 10.68 22.75
C SER A 278 -1.97 11.63 21.66
N LYS A 279 -1.07 11.18 20.78
CA LYS A 279 -0.52 11.97 19.68
C LYS A 279 -1.50 12.08 18.52
N SER A 280 -1.29 13.06 17.65
CA SER A 280 -2.00 13.14 16.39
C SER A 280 -1.52 12.07 15.41
N LEU A 281 -2.41 11.68 14.51
CA LEU A 281 -2.12 10.68 13.48
C LEU A 281 -0.95 11.13 12.59
N LEU A 282 -0.96 12.39 12.13
CA LEU A 282 0.09 12.92 11.26
C LEU A 282 1.47 12.97 11.94
N TYR A 283 1.53 13.27 13.25
CA TYR A 283 2.81 13.27 13.96
C TYR A 283 3.40 11.86 14.04
N LEU A 284 2.58 10.85 14.37
CA LEU A 284 3.04 9.46 14.44
C LEU A 284 3.51 8.98 13.07
N GLU A 285 2.75 9.28 12.02
CA GLU A 285 3.13 8.93 10.65
C GLU A 285 4.39 9.69 10.18
N ALA A 286 4.59 10.94 10.59
CA ALA A 286 5.84 11.65 10.33
C ALA A 286 7.05 10.95 10.98
N ARG A 287 6.88 10.31 12.15
CA ARG A 287 7.93 9.46 12.75
C ARG A 287 8.19 8.23 11.87
N CYS A 288 7.13 7.53 11.42
CA CYS A 288 7.23 6.39 10.51
C CYS A 288 8.03 6.73 9.25
N LEU A 289 7.72 7.83 8.59
CA LEU A 289 8.40 8.23 7.35
C LEU A 289 9.85 8.64 7.59
N CYS A 290 10.14 9.30 8.72
CA CYS A 290 11.52 9.61 9.09
C CYS A 290 12.34 8.34 9.35
N LEU A 291 11.75 7.35 10.03
CA LEU A 291 12.35 6.03 10.22
C LEU A 291 12.66 5.37 8.89
N GLN A 292 11.69 5.29 7.99
CA GLN A 292 11.86 4.65 6.67
C GLN A 292 13.00 5.30 5.88
N ARG A 293 13.04 6.64 5.80
CA ARG A 293 14.20 7.32 5.19
C ARG A 293 15.51 6.95 5.89
N GLY A 294 15.54 6.92 7.22
CA GLY A 294 16.73 6.55 7.99
C GLY A 294 17.18 5.10 7.77
N MET A 295 16.25 4.18 7.46
CA MET A 295 16.57 2.79 7.10
C MET A 295 17.25 2.69 5.73
N GLY A 296 17.13 3.73 4.89
CA GLY A 296 17.61 3.70 3.51
C GLY A 296 16.70 2.90 2.58
N VAL A 297 15.42 2.72 2.92
CA VAL A 297 14.44 2.17 1.98
C VAL A 297 14.14 3.18 0.88
N GLN A 298 13.86 2.68 -0.32
CA GLN A 298 13.66 3.50 -1.51
C GLN A 298 12.27 4.14 -1.59
N GLY A 299 11.30 3.58 -0.86
CA GLY A 299 9.90 3.97 -0.94
C GLY A 299 9.10 3.57 0.29
N THR A 300 7.83 3.98 0.26
CA THR A 300 6.83 3.67 1.28
C THR A 300 5.47 3.41 0.61
N GLN A 301 4.70 2.51 1.22
CA GLN A 301 3.25 2.51 1.10
C GLN A 301 2.67 3.23 2.32
N ASN A 302 1.96 4.34 2.08
CA ASN A 302 1.25 5.08 3.13
C ASN A 302 0.01 5.80 2.57
N GLY A 303 -0.68 6.58 3.37
CA GLY A 303 -2.03 7.11 3.07
C GLY A 303 -3.10 6.35 3.85
N GLY A 304 -2.78 6.03 5.11
CA GLY A 304 -3.62 5.30 6.06
C GLY A 304 -3.59 3.78 5.90
N ILE A 305 -3.63 3.26 4.66
CA ILE A 305 -3.68 1.81 4.38
C ILE A 305 -4.85 1.18 5.15
N ASP A 306 -4.63 0.14 5.94
CA ASP A 306 -5.64 -0.49 6.79
C ASP A 306 -6.18 0.44 7.89
N GLY A 307 -5.42 1.48 8.25
CA GLY A 307 -5.84 2.54 9.15
C GLY A 307 -6.77 3.58 8.50
N ALA A 308 -6.83 3.66 7.17
CA ALA A 308 -7.59 4.67 6.45
C ALA A 308 -9.09 4.74 6.83
N PRO A 309 -9.81 3.62 7.04
CA PRO A 309 -11.20 3.66 7.51
C PRO A 309 -11.35 4.35 8.86
N VAL A 310 -10.43 4.12 9.80
CA VAL A 310 -10.43 4.77 11.13
C VAL A 310 -10.06 6.24 11.01
N THR A 311 -9.00 6.55 10.26
CA THR A 311 -8.54 7.92 10.03
C THR A 311 -9.64 8.77 9.38
N ALA A 312 -10.36 8.23 8.40
CA ALA A 312 -11.46 8.90 7.72
C ALA A 312 -12.70 9.17 8.59
N THR A 313 -12.75 8.61 9.81
CA THR A 313 -13.77 8.94 10.81
C THR A 313 -13.48 10.25 11.54
N VAL A 314 -12.22 10.69 11.57
CA VAL A 314 -11.74 11.87 12.32
C VAL A 314 -11.94 13.15 11.50
N PRO A 315 -12.33 14.28 12.11
CA PRO A 315 -12.32 15.57 11.44
C PRO A 315 -10.95 15.88 10.82
N GLY A 316 -10.94 16.13 9.50
CA GLY A 316 -9.71 16.36 8.74
C GLY A 316 -8.95 15.09 8.32
N GLY A 317 -9.40 13.90 8.71
CA GLY A 317 -8.72 12.63 8.41
C GLY A 317 -8.45 12.40 6.93
N MET A 318 -9.42 12.65 6.04
CA MET A 318 -9.17 12.53 4.59
C MET A 318 -8.07 13.47 4.07
N ARG A 319 -7.92 14.66 4.67
CA ARG A 319 -6.82 15.59 4.35
C ARG A 319 -5.50 15.11 4.92
N GLU A 320 -5.54 14.44 6.06
CA GLU A 320 -4.39 13.88 6.74
C GLU A 320 -3.78 12.72 5.94
N LEU A 321 -4.61 11.82 5.39
CA LEU A 321 -4.18 10.78 4.44
C LEU A 321 -3.40 11.37 3.25
N MET A 322 -3.79 12.55 2.76
CA MET A 322 -3.06 13.25 1.70
C MET A 322 -1.77 13.91 2.21
N ALA A 323 -1.79 14.40 3.45
CA ALA A 323 -0.64 15.06 4.08
C ALA A 323 0.51 14.08 4.32
N GLU A 324 0.23 12.87 4.80
CA GLU A 324 1.26 11.85 4.98
C GLU A 324 1.89 11.40 3.66
N ASN A 325 1.12 11.30 2.58
CA ASN A 325 1.68 11.01 1.25
C ASN A 325 2.61 12.15 0.79
N LEU A 326 2.24 13.42 1.05
CA LEU A 326 3.12 14.55 0.77
C LEU A 326 4.40 14.49 1.59
N LEU A 327 4.33 14.09 2.86
CA LEU A 327 5.53 13.90 3.68
C LEU A 327 6.46 12.85 3.07
N ALA A 328 5.91 11.73 2.58
CA ALA A 328 6.70 10.67 1.94
C ALA A 328 7.50 11.18 0.75
N VAL A 329 6.82 11.80 -0.23
CA VAL A 329 7.49 12.31 -1.44
C VAL A 329 8.38 13.52 -1.17
N TRP A 330 8.09 14.30 -0.11
CA TRP A 330 8.94 15.40 0.31
C TRP A 330 10.24 14.93 0.96
N LEU A 331 10.19 13.77 1.63
CA LEU A 331 11.34 13.03 2.13
C LEU A 331 12.08 12.21 1.06
N ASP A 332 11.73 12.40 -0.23
CA ASP A 332 12.34 11.74 -1.38
C ASP A 332 12.16 10.21 -1.39
N LEU A 333 11.07 9.73 -0.81
CA LEU A 333 10.63 8.34 -0.91
C LEU A 333 9.69 8.17 -2.11
N GLU A 334 9.83 7.08 -2.85
CA GLU A 334 8.74 6.57 -3.70
C GLU A 334 7.48 6.40 -2.84
N CYS A 335 6.31 6.84 -3.31
CA CYS A 335 5.06 6.76 -2.56
C CYS A 335 4.00 5.94 -3.30
N ALA A 336 3.71 4.76 -2.75
CA ALA A 336 2.50 4.01 -3.05
C ALA A 336 1.37 4.57 -2.17
N SER A 337 0.47 5.36 -2.75
CA SER A 337 -0.31 6.37 -2.02
C SER A 337 -1.61 5.86 -1.38
N GLY A 338 -1.64 4.62 -0.93
CA GLY A 338 -2.81 4.01 -0.31
C GLY A 338 -3.92 3.83 -1.33
N ASN A 339 -5.14 4.29 -1.01
CA ASN A 339 -6.32 4.07 -1.85
C ASN A 339 -6.63 2.58 -2.09
N ASP A 340 -6.14 1.75 -1.18
CA ASP A 340 -6.15 0.30 -1.12
C ASP A 340 -7.07 -0.24 -0.01
N ALA A 341 -7.67 0.66 0.78
CA ALA A 341 -8.70 0.35 1.76
C ALA A 341 -9.95 1.24 1.60
N ARG A 342 -11.14 0.66 1.81
CA ARG A 342 -12.44 1.34 1.70
C ARG A 342 -12.69 2.23 2.92
N ALA A 343 -12.45 3.53 2.75
CA ALA A 343 -12.66 4.53 3.81
C ALA A 343 -14.11 5.07 3.94
N THR A 344 -15.04 4.63 3.08
CA THR A 344 -16.40 5.16 2.98
C THR A 344 -17.31 4.29 2.10
N GLU A 345 -18.59 4.23 2.44
CA GLU A 345 -19.65 3.65 1.60
C GLU A 345 -20.24 4.65 0.59
N SER A 346 -19.88 5.93 0.69
CA SER A 346 -20.38 6.97 -0.22
C SER A 346 -19.49 7.07 -1.46
N GLU A 347 -20.01 6.72 -2.64
CA GLU A 347 -19.33 6.91 -3.94
C GLU A 347 -18.81 8.34 -4.16
N ILE A 348 -19.55 9.36 -3.70
CA ILE A 348 -19.10 10.76 -3.77
C ILE A 348 -17.79 10.97 -2.99
N ARG A 349 -17.65 10.32 -1.82
CA ARG A 349 -16.43 10.41 -0.99
C ARG A 349 -15.31 9.56 -1.57
N VAL A 350 -15.62 8.42 -2.20
CA VAL A 350 -14.66 7.61 -2.98
C VAL A 350 -14.05 8.44 -4.11
N GLY A 351 -14.90 9.03 -4.96
CA GLY A 351 -14.47 9.92 -6.05
C GLY A 351 -13.66 11.12 -5.56
N ALA A 352 -14.07 11.74 -4.45
CA ALA A 352 -13.34 12.85 -3.85
C ALA A 352 -11.96 12.45 -3.29
N LYS A 353 -11.79 11.21 -2.81
CA LYS A 353 -10.50 10.71 -2.30
C LYS A 353 -9.53 10.38 -3.43
N ILE A 354 -9.99 9.74 -4.51
CA ILE A 354 -9.10 9.33 -5.61
C ILE A 354 -8.70 10.50 -6.52
N MET A 355 -9.59 11.49 -6.70
CA MET A 355 -9.42 12.56 -7.69
C MET A 355 -8.08 13.31 -7.56
N PRO A 356 -7.63 13.73 -6.36
CA PRO A 356 -6.35 14.43 -6.23
C PRO A 356 -5.18 13.65 -6.80
N TYR A 357 -5.07 12.34 -6.53
CA TYR A 357 -3.97 11.50 -7.02
C TYR A 357 -4.09 11.20 -8.51
N LEU A 358 -5.31 11.05 -9.02
CA LEU A 358 -5.53 10.86 -10.46
C LEU A 358 -5.01 12.07 -11.25
N ILE A 359 -5.36 13.29 -10.85
CA ILE A 359 -4.95 14.49 -11.60
C ILE A 359 -3.52 14.95 -11.26
N ALA A 360 -3.06 14.70 -10.03
CA ALA A 360 -1.73 15.08 -9.58
C ALA A 360 -0.67 14.04 -9.95
N GLY A 361 -1.04 12.79 -10.22
CA GLY A 361 -0.15 11.64 -10.38
C GLY A 361 0.57 11.25 -9.08
N SER A 362 0.83 9.95 -8.91
CA SER A 362 1.58 9.34 -7.79
C SER A 362 2.53 8.28 -8.32
N ASP A 363 3.57 7.91 -7.57
CA ASP A 363 4.43 6.80 -7.98
C ASP A 363 3.58 5.52 -8.16
N LEU A 364 2.63 5.26 -7.25
CA LEU A 364 1.50 4.36 -7.47
C LEU A 364 0.23 5.00 -6.92
N ILE A 365 -0.73 5.34 -7.80
CA ILE A 365 -1.97 6.05 -7.43
C ILE A 365 -2.79 5.26 -6.42
N CYS A 366 -3.01 3.98 -6.70
CA CYS A 366 -3.43 3.03 -5.69
C CYS A 366 -2.25 2.10 -5.40
N SER A 367 -1.97 1.85 -4.13
CA SER A 367 -1.14 0.76 -3.63
C SER A 367 -2.00 -0.47 -3.36
N GLY A 368 -2.91 -0.80 -4.28
CA GLY A 368 -3.89 -1.86 -4.04
C GLY A 368 -5.29 -1.58 -4.54
N PHE A 369 -5.44 -1.16 -5.80
CA PHE A 369 -6.75 -1.17 -6.46
C PHE A 369 -7.27 -2.60 -6.49
N GLY A 370 -8.49 -2.87 -6.02
CA GLY A 370 -9.07 -4.21 -6.15
C GLY A 370 -9.30 -4.54 -7.63
N SER A 371 -8.39 -5.27 -8.29
CA SER A 371 -8.65 -5.69 -9.69
C SER A 371 -9.77 -6.75 -9.79
N ILE A 372 -10.20 -7.22 -8.62
CA ILE A 372 -11.21 -8.22 -8.33
C ILE A 372 -12.38 -7.59 -7.56
N LEU A 373 -13.48 -8.33 -7.42
CA LEU A 373 -14.65 -7.87 -6.67
C LEU A 373 -14.34 -7.68 -5.18
N LYS A 374 -15.02 -6.72 -4.53
CA LYS A 374 -14.81 -6.41 -3.11
C LYS A 374 -14.83 -7.62 -2.19
N TYR A 375 -15.76 -8.55 -2.43
CA TYR A 375 -15.92 -9.73 -1.56
C TYR A 375 -14.77 -10.74 -1.69
N ASP A 376 -14.00 -10.67 -2.77
CA ASP A 376 -12.82 -11.50 -3.01
C ASP A 376 -11.55 -10.88 -2.46
N ASN A 377 -11.58 -9.59 -2.11
CA ASN A 377 -10.44 -8.87 -1.59
C ASN A 377 -10.10 -9.35 -0.17
N SER A 378 -8.92 -9.95 0.00
CA SER A 378 -8.48 -10.51 1.28
C SER A 378 -7.76 -9.49 2.16
N PHE A 379 -7.49 -8.29 1.63
CA PHE A 379 -7.05 -7.11 2.39
C PHE A 379 -8.22 -6.31 2.99
N ASN A 380 -9.46 -6.81 2.89
CA ASN A 380 -10.72 -6.04 2.89
C ASN A 380 -10.92 -5.25 1.58
N PRO A 381 -12.13 -4.74 1.32
CA PRO A 381 -12.39 -3.96 0.10
C PRO A 381 -11.45 -2.77 -0.05
N SER A 382 -10.93 -2.58 -1.26
CA SER A 382 -10.12 -1.42 -1.62
C SER A 382 -10.97 -0.16 -1.81
N LEU A 383 -10.35 1.01 -1.99
CA LEU A 383 -11.11 2.23 -2.29
C LEU A 383 -11.96 2.05 -3.56
N LEU A 384 -11.32 1.51 -4.60
CA LEU A 384 -11.91 1.10 -5.87
C LEU A 384 -11.59 -0.38 -6.12
N ASN A 385 -12.57 -1.10 -6.66
CA ASN A 385 -12.51 -2.54 -6.88
C ASN A 385 -12.96 -2.87 -8.30
N GLY A 386 -13.07 -4.16 -8.66
CA GLY A 386 -13.45 -4.60 -9.99
C GLY A 386 -14.79 -4.03 -10.45
N GLU A 387 -15.69 -3.76 -9.49
CA GLU A 387 -16.98 -3.09 -9.74
C GLU A 387 -16.83 -1.66 -10.29
N GLU A 388 -15.75 -0.96 -9.95
CA GLU A 388 -15.52 0.45 -10.26
C GLU A 388 -14.42 0.68 -11.33
N LEU A 389 -13.95 -0.39 -11.98
CA LEU A 389 -12.86 -0.33 -12.95
C LEU A 389 -13.21 0.53 -14.18
N GLU A 390 -14.40 0.34 -14.75
CA GLU A 390 -14.83 1.14 -15.91
C GLU A 390 -15.03 2.62 -15.56
N ASP A 391 -15.55 2.92 -14.37
CA ASP A 391 -15.65 4.31 -13.87
C ASP A 391 -14.26 4.95 -13.78
N TYR A 392 -13.27 4.24 -13.25
CA TYR A 392 -11.88 4.74 -13.18
C TYR A 392 -11.28 5.00 -14.56
N LEU A 393 -11.52 4.12 -15.53
CA LEU A 393 -11.09 4.31 -16.93
C LEU A 393 -11.74 5.55 -17.56
N VAL A 394 -13.02 5.81 -17.28
CA VAL A 394 -13.71 7.01 -17.77
C VAL A 394 -13.20 8.27 -17.07
N LEU A 395 -12.87 8.22 -15.78
CA LEU A 395 -12.26 9.35 -15.07
C LEU A 395 -10.91 9.76 -15.68
N GLN A 396 -10.06 8.78 -16.05
CA GLN A 396 -8.81 9.06 -16.77
C GLN A 396 -9.08 9.84 -18.07
N ARG A 397 -10.07 9.39 -18.85
CA ARG A 397 -10.50 10.06 -20.08
C ARG A 397 -11.00 11.48 -19.81
N ASP A 398 -11.87 11.66 -18.82
CA ASP A 398 -12.55 12.92 -18.56
C ASP A 398 -11.60 14.02 -18.06
N PHE A 399 -10.59 13.64 -17.28
CA PHE A 399 -9.58 14.57 -16.77
C PHE A 399 -8.32 14.66 -17.64
N GLU A 400 -8.26 13.90 -18.74
CA GLU A 400 -7.04 13.76 -19.54
C GLU A 400 -5.82 13.38 -18.67
N ALA A 401 -6.04 12.48 -17.71
CA ALA A 401 -5.09 12.08 -16.70
C ALA A 401 -4.66 10.62 -16.88
N ASP A 402 -3.36 10.36 -16.75
CA ASP A 402 -2.80 9.01 -16.78
C ASP A 402 -2.93 8.37 -15.38
N GLY A 403 -3.92 7.48 -15.24
CA GLY A 403 -4.18 6.68 -14.05
C GLY A 403 -3.51 5.30 -14.07
N GLY A 404 -2.64 5.05 -15.05
CA GLY A 404 -1.88 3.80 -15.18
C GLY A 404 -2.71 2.61 -15.68
N LEU A 405 -3.96 2.79 -16.10
CA LEU A 405 -4.83 1.69 -16.56
C LEU A 405 -5.42 1.95 -17.95
N THR A 406 -5.57 0.87 -18.71
CA THR A 406 -6.08 0.86 -20.07
C THR A 406 -7.28 -0.08 -20.21
N PRO A 407 -8.29 0.29 -21.03
CA PRO A 407 -9.47 -0.54 -21.23
C PRO A 407 -9.11 -1.85 -21.92
N LEU A 408 -9.71 -2.94 -21.45
CA LEU A 408 -9.56 -4.29 -22.01
C LEU A 408 -10.88 -4.74 -22.65
N SER A 409 -10.83 -5.31 -23.85
CA SER A 409 -12.02 -5.92 -24.45
C SER A 409 -12.32 -7.28 -23.81
N GLU A 410 -13.59 -7.66 -23.74
CA GLU A 410 -14.01 -8.95 -23.19
C GLU A 410 -13.24 -10.14 -23.79
N GLY A 411 -13.08 -10.16 -25.12
CA GLY A 411 -12.32 -11.22 -25.81
C GLY A 411 -10.87 -11.29 -25.35
N ARG A 412 -10.20 -10.14 -25.23
CA ARG A 412 -8.81 -10.12 -24.73
C ARG A 412 -8.73 -10.51 -23.25
N SER A 413 -9.72 -10.11 -22.44
CA SER A 413 -9.82 -10.54 -21.04
C SER A 413 -9.92 -12.06 -20.94
N LEU A 414 -10.80 -12.69 -21.73
CA LEU A 414 -10.94 -14.15 -21.75
C LEU A 414 -9.66 -14.85 -22.22
N ASP A 415 -8.99 -14.33 -23.26
CA ASP A 415 -7.74 -14.90 -23.77
C ASP A 415 -6.64 -14.94 -22.70
N VAL A 416 -6.43 -13.84 -21.96
CA VAL A 416 -5.38 -13.79 -20.92
C VAL A 416 -5.76 -14.62 -19.69
N ARG A 417 -7.05 -14.66 -19.32
CA ARG A 417 -7.55 -15.53 -18.24
C ARG A 417 -7.33 -17.00 -18.55
N GLU A 418 -7.74 -17.45 -19.73
CA GLU A 418 -7.55 -18.83 -20.18
C GLU A 418 -6.06 -19.19 -20.16
N ARG A 419 -5.22 -18.29 -20.69
CA ARG A 419 -3.78 -18.49 -20.73
C ARG A 419 -3.16 -18.61 -19.33
N GLY A 420 -3.57 -17.78 -18.37
CA GLY A 420 -3.14 -17.87 -16.96
C GLY A 420 -3.54 -19.19 -16.30
N ILE A 421 -4.80 -19.60 -16.47
CA ILE A 421 -5.34 -20.86 -15.94
C ILE A 421 -4.55 -22.05 -16.49
N ASP A 422 -4.32 -22.07 -17.81
CA ASP A 422 -3.67 -23.18 -18.48
C ASP A 422 -2.17 -23.24 -18.21
N ALA A 423 -1.49 -22.10 -18.13
CA ALA A 423 -0.08 -22.01 -17.74
C ALA A 423 0.14 -22.55 -16.32
N LEU A 424 -0.65 -22.11 -15.34
CA LEU A 424 -0.58 -22.60 -13.97
C LEU A 424 -0.90 -24.08 -13.87
N SER A 425 -1.96 -24.53 -14.56
CA SER A 425 -2.33 -25.95 -14.59
C SER A 425 -1.18 -26.81 -15.14
N ALA A 426 -0.49 -26.34 -16.17
CA ALA A 426 0.66 -27.02 -16.73
C ALA A 426 1.85 -27.10 -15.76
N VAL A 427 2.11 -26.02 -15.01
CA VAL A 427 3.12 -26.00 -13.92
C VAL A 427 2.76 -27.03 -12.85
N TYR A 428 1.51 -27.05 -12.39
CA TYR A 428 1.07 -27.98 -11.35
C TYR A 428 1.18 -29.44 -11.79
N GLU A 429 0.82 -29.76 -13.03
CA GLU A 429 0.96 -31.12 -13.56
C GLU A 429 2.43 -31.53 -13.70
N GLU A 430 3.28 -30.69 -14.28
CA GLU A 430 4.71 -30.98 -14.49
C GLU A 430 5.47 -31.13 -13.16
N LEU A 431 5.12 -30.32 -12.16
CA LEU A 431 5.72 -30.41 -10.82
C LEU A 431 5.03 -31.44 -9.92
N GLY A 432 3.96 -32.10 -10.40
CA GLY A 432 3.21 -33.10 -9.62
C GLY A 432 2.59 -32.52 -8.34
N LEU A 433 2.08 -31.28 -8.41
CA LEU A 433 1.45 -30.57 -7.30
C LEU A 433 -0.05 -30.81 -7.26
N ALA A 434 -0.73 -30.69 -8.40
CA ALA A 434 -2.17 -30.89 -8.54
C ALA A 434 -2.57 -31.13 -10.01
N THR A 435 -3.82 -31.53 -10.23
CA THR A 435 -4.41 -31.66 -11.57
C THR A 435 -5.70 -30.86 -11.63
N ALA A 436 -5.72 -29.81 -12.45
CA ALA A 436 -6.91 -29.01 -12.70
C ALA A 436 -7.78 -29.66 -13.77
N THR A 437 -9.01 -30.05 -13.42
CA THR A 437 -9.92 -30.67 -14.39
C THR A 437 -10.46 -29.62 -15.38
N ALA A 438 -10.90 -30.07 -16.57
CA ALA A 438 -11.51 -29.18 -17.56
C ALA A 438 -12.73 -28.41 -17.00
N ALA A 439 -13.49 -29.03 -16.08
CA ALA A 439 -14.62 -28.38 -15.43
C ALA A 439 -14.18 -27.25 -14.49
N MET A 440 -13.09 -27.43 -13.75
CA MET A 440 -12.53 -26.38 -12.87
C MET A 440 -12.05 -25.20 -13.69
N LYS A 441 -11.29 -25.47 -14.75
CA LYS A 441 -10.79 -24.43 -15.68
C LYS A 441 -11.94 -23.63 -16.30
N ALA A 442 -12.95 -24.32 -16.85
CA ALA A 442 -14.12 -23.68 -17.45
C ALA A 442 -14.92 -22.86 -16.43
N SER A 443 -15.00 -23.31 -15.18
CA SER A 443 -15.70 -22.59 -14.11
C SER A 443 -14.98 -21.28 -13.76
N VAL A 444 -13.65 -21.26 -13.73
CA VAL A 444 -12.87 -20.04 -13.39
C VAL A 444 -12.80 -19.06 -14.56
N LEU A 445 -12.68 -19.57 -15.79
CA LEU A 445 -12.47 -18.76 -16.99
C LEU A 445 -13.50 -17.62 -17.13
N VAL A 446 -14.78 -17.92 -16.90
CA VAL A 446 -15.90 -16.99 -17.10
C VAL A 446 -16.48 -16.41 -15.81
N ALA A 447 -15.90 -16.75 -14.64
CA ALA A 447 -16.38 -16.25 -13.36
C ALA A 447 -16.02 -14.78 -13.16
N SER A 448 -16.94 -14.03 -12.56
CA SER A 448 -16.68 -12.65 -12.10
C SER A 448 -15.89 -12.64 -10.79
N GLY A 449 -16.10 -13.64 -9.94
CA GLY A 449 -15.35 -13.85 -8.71
C GLY A 449 -15.66 -15.21 -8.08
N SER A 450 -15.14 -15.44 -6.88
CA SER A 450 -15.08 -16.79 -6.32
C SER A 450 -16.43 -17.38 -5.95
N ASP A 451 -17.50 -16.60 -5.76
CA ASP A 451 -18.83 -17.16 -5.51
C ASP A 451 -19.34 -18.03 -6.68
N GLU A 452 -18.79 -17.81 -7.88
CA GLU A 452 -19.16 -18.50 -9.10
C GLU A 452 -18.20 -19.65 -9.47
N THR A 453 -17.09 -19.81 -8.74
CA THR A 453 -16.05 -20.80 -9.07
C THR A 453 -16.27 -22.16 -8.39
N THR A 454 -16.09 -23.23 -9.16
CA THR A 454 -16.02 -24.62 -8.66
C THR A 454 -14.64 -25.19 -9.00
N SER A 455 -13.70 -25.02 -8.07
CA SER A 455 -12.28 -25.30 -8.25
C SER A 455 -11.67 -25.88 -6.95
N PHE A 456 -10.38 -25.64 -6.71
CA PHE A 456 -9.68 -26.05 -5.50
C PHE A 456 -10.32 -25.41 -4.26
N THR A 457 -10.46 -26.20 -3.20
CA THR A 457 -10.88 -25.70 -1.90
C THR A 457 -9.68 -25.14 -1.14
N PRO A 458 -9.86 -24.26 -0.14
CA PRO A 458 -8.75 -23.75 0.67
C PRO A 458 -7.87 -24.85 1.29
N ARG A 459 -8.45 -26.03 1.56
CA ARG A 459 -7.72 -27.19 2.06
C ARG A 459 -6.81 -27.81 1.01
N ASP A 460 -7.29 -27.95 -0.22
CA ASP A 460 -6.49 -28.48 -1.34
C ASP A 460 -5.29 -27.55 -1.59
N VAL A 461 -5.53 -26.24 -1.53
CA VAL A 461 -4.50 -25.20 -1.65
C VAL A 461 -3.45 -25.32 -0.55
N SER A 462 -3.85 -25.61 0.70
CA SER A 462 -2.89 -25.84 1.79
C SER A 462 -1.98 -27.03 1.50
N VAL A 463 -2.50 -28.11 0.92
CA VAL A 463 -1.69 -29.29 0.55
C VAL A 463 -0.69 -28.95 -0.56
N ILE A 464 -1.11 -28.15 -1.55
CA ILE A 464 -0.23 -27.68 -2.63
C ILE A 464 0.89 -26.79 -2.05
N SER A 465 0.52 -25.82 -1.22
CA SER A 465 1.43 -24.87 -0.57
C SER A 465 2.47 -25.58 0.31
N GLU A 466 2.03 -26.51 1.17
CA GLU A 466 2.91 -27.33 2.00
C GLU A 466 3.87 -28.18 1.14
N ALA A 467 3.41 -28.73 0.01
CA ALA A 467 4.25 -29.48 -0.91
C ALA A 467 5.31 -28.62 -1.60
N ILE A 468 4.96 -27.40 -2.03
CA ILE A 468 5.90 -26.42 -2.61
C ILE A 468 7.04 -26.15 -1.61
N LYS A 469 6.67 -25.77 -0.38
CA LYS A 469 7.62 -25.44 0.69
C LYS A 469 8.48 -26.64 1.08
N ALA A 470 7.87 -27.80 1.34
CA ALA A 470 8.58 -29.00 1.81
C ALA A 470 9.54 -29.60 0.78
N ARG A 471 9.24 -29.43 -0.52
CA ARG A 471 10.09 -29.92 -1.61
C ARG A 471 11.15 -28.91 -2.05
N GLY A 472 11.14 -27.69 -1.50
CA GLY A 472 12.06 -26.63 -1.86
C GLY A 472 11.93 -26.21 -3.33
N ILE A 473 10.68 -26.17 -3.84
CA ILE A 473 10.41 -25.71 -5.20
C ILE A 473 10.73 -24.22 -5.28
N THR A 474 11.40 -23.81 -6.36
CA THR A 474 11.79 -22.43 -6.64
C THR A 474 11.19 -21.94 -7.95
N VAL A 475 11.32 -20.65 -8.24
CA VAL A 475 10.91 -20.07 -9.52
C VAL A 475 11.60 -20.74 -10.72
N ILE A 476 12.83 -21.25 -10.56
CA ILE A 476 13.54 -21.95 -11.64
C ILE A 476 12.82 -23.25 -12.05
N ASP A 477 12.22 -23.95 -11.09
CA ASP A 477 11.41 -25.13 -11.36
C ASP A 477 10.14 -24.76 -12.12
N VAL A 478 9.50 -23.64 -11.74
CA VAL A 478 8.31 -23.09 -12.41
C VAL A 478 8.64 -22.66 -13.85
N ILE A 479 9.71 -21.90 -14.06
CA ILE A 479 10.21 -21.48 -15.39
C ILE A 479 10.49 -22.70 -16.26
N THR A 480 11.16 -23.71 -15.70
CA THR A 480 11.46 -24.95 -16.43
C THR A 480 10.19 -25.70 -16.80
N ALA A 481 9.20 -25.75 -15.89
CA ALA A 481 7.92 -26.38 -16.14
C ALA A 481 7.13 -25.68 -17.26
N LEU A 482 7.04 -24.36 -17.21
CA LEU A 482 6.43 -23.54 -18.27
C LEU A 482 7.09 -23.81 -19.62
N ALA A 483 8.41 -23.72 -19.69
CA ALA A 483 9.17 -23.91 -20.93
C ALA A 483 8.97 -25.32 -21.55
N LYS A 484 8.94 -26.37 -20.71
CA LYS A 484 8.69 -27.75 -21.14
C LYS A 484 7.26 -27.97 -21.66
N ARG A 485 6.28 -27.30 -21.05
CA ARG A 485 4.86 -27.42 -21.38
C ARG A 485 4.41 -26.48 -22.51
N GLY A 486 5.33 -25.69 -23.08
CA GLY A 486 5.09 -24.84 -24.25
C GLY A 486 4.77 -23.37 -23.93
N TYR A 487 4.88 -22.96 -22.66
CA TYR A 487 4.69 -21.58 -22.18
C TYR A 487 6.04 -20.85 -22.13
N ARG A 488 6.71 -20.78 -23.30
CA ARG A 488 8.07 -20.23 -23.38
C ARG A 488 8.12 -18.73 -23.13
N GLU A 489 7.13 -17.99 -23.60
CA GLU A 489 7.03 -16.55 -23.38
C GLU A 489 6.87 -16.24 -21.89
N GLU A 490 5.99 -16.95 -21.20
CA GLU A 490 5.79 -16.79 -19.75
C GLU A 490 7.05 -17.20 -18.95
N ALA A 491 7.73 -18.26 -19.40
CA ALA A 491 9.00 -18.68 -18.82
C ALA A 491 10.10 -17.62 -18.99
N GLU A 492 10.19 -16.99 -20.17
CA GLU A 492 11.11 -15.89 -20.45
C GLU A 492 10.75 -14.65 -19.64
N ASN A 493 9.46 -14.34 -19.51
CA ASN A 493 8.98 -13.22 -18.69
C ASN A 493 9.39 -13.40 -17.22
N LEU A 494 9.14 -14.56 -16.62
CA LEU A 494 9.57 -14.86 -15.25
C LEU A 494 11.09 -14.86 -15.08
N LEU A 495 11.85 -15.27 -16.10
CA LEU A 495 13.31 -15.27 -16.04
C LEU A 495 13.90 -13.85 -16.10
N ASN A 496 13.20 -12.92 -16.76
CA ASN A 496 13.65 -11.54 -16.96
C ASN A 496 13.22 -10.58 -15.85
N VAL A 497 12.26 -10.97 -15.00
CA VAL A 497 11.71 -10.17 -13.89
C VAL A 497 12.61 -10.21 -12.67
#